data_AF-A0A9P8A4S3-F1
#
_entry.id   AF-A0A9P8A4S3-F1
#
_cell.length_a   1.000
_cell.length_b   1.000
_cell.length_c   1.000
_cell.angle_alpha   90.00
_cell.angle_beta   90.00
_cell.angle_gamma   90.00
#
_symmetry.space_group_name_H-M   'P 1'
#
loop_
_entity.id
_entity.type
_entity.pdbx_description
1 polymer ?
#
loop_
_entity_poly.entity_id
_entity_poly.type
_entity_poly.pdbx_seq_one_letter_code
_entity_poly.pdbx_strand_id
1 'polypeptide(L)'
;METRSKRRAPQESSAATTKKGPVQVASKVGTKRAKVVPASQPKTTKGLVKDATTAASATEILNEDGSRTSVWLMKSEPDTFSIDDLIKAKDSTSHWDGVRNHEAKNLMKNSMKVGDQVLFYHSNTKVPGIVALAKIVRESYPDHTAFDPKSPYYDEKSLKEDPRWFMVDVQYARKLKRILSLKELQQYKDKELCHMKLLNRGRLSVQPVSNAEMKFLMDLEEKEIEDSS
;
A
#
# COMPACT_ATOMS: atom_id res chain seq x y z
N MET A 1 13.30 -48.46 55.58
CA MET A 1 13.37 -48.21 54.12
C MET A 1 12.89 -46.78 53.86
N GLU A 2 13.62 -45.69 54.17
CA GLU A 2 15.06 -45.35 53.99
C GLU A 2 15.46 -45.24 52.52
N THR A 3 16.18 -44.21 52.03
CA THR A 3 16.83 -43.00 52.62
C THR A 3 16.47 -41.75 51.77
N ARG A 4 16.28 -40.50 52.22
CA ARG A 4 17.06 -39.53 53.02
C ARG A 4 18.38 -39.00 52.41
N SER A 5 18.48 -37.67 52.25
CA SER A 5 19.68 -36.81 51.99
C SER A 5 19.92 -36.39 50.53
N LYS A 6 20.47 -35.20 50.20
CA LYS A 6 20.77 -33.97 51.00
C LYS A 6 20.87 -32.72 50.10
N ARG A 7 20.88 -31.52 50.70
CA ARG A 7 21.02 -30.19 50.06
C ARG A 7 22.46 -29.90 49.60
N ARG A 8 22.66 -29.08 48.55
CA ARG A 8 23.58 -27.90 48.61
C ARG A 8 23.45 -26.90 47.46
N ALA A 9 23.70 -25.63 47.82
CA ALA A 9 24.13 -24.46 47.03
C ALA A 9 24.78 -23.48 48.07
N PRO A 10 25.40 -22.34 47.72
CA PRO A 10 25.76 -21.78 46.40
C PRO A 10 27.28 -21.44 46.32
N GLN A 11 27.62 -20.35 45.61
CA GLN A 11 28.90 -19.61 45.45
C GLN A 11 29.67 -19.86 44.12
N GLU A 12 30.40 -18.93 43.47
CA GLU A 12 30.57 -17.45 43.47
C GLU A 12 32.07 -17.06 43.33
N SER A 13 32.42 -16.42 42.21
CA SER A 13 33.63 -15.62 41.95
C SER A 13 33.45 -14.94 40.58
N SER A 14 33.79 -13.67 40.26
CA SER A 14 34.84 -12.71 40.68
C SER A 14 36.23 -12.99 40.06
N ALA A 15 36.94 -12.06 39.40
CA ALA A 15 36.65 -10.66 39.02
C ALA A 15 37.70 -10.12 37.98
N ALA A 16 37.66 -8.80 37.72
CA ALA A 16 38.55 -7.93 36.90
C ALA A 16 37.98 -7.56 35.51
N THR A 17 37.70 -6.31 35.13
CA THR A 17 38.15 -4.94 35.50
C THR A 17 39.54 -4.53 35.03
N THR A 18 39.59 -3.73 33.96
CA THR A 18 40.57 -2.66 33.75
C THR A 18 39.87 -1.44 33.12
N LYS A 19 40.13 -0.21 33.60
CA LYS A 19 39.61 1.04 33.02
C LYS A 19 40.71 1.84 32.30
N LYS A 20 40.34 2.51 31.21
CA LYS A 20 40.86 3.80 30.64
C LYS A 20 40.13 3.99 29.29
N GLY A 21 39.90 5.18 28.76
CA GLY A 21 40.17 6.56 29.17
C GLY A 21 39.69 7.48 28.02
N PRO A 22 39.31 8.75 28.26
CA PRO A 22 38.54 9.52 27.27
C PRO A 22 39.40 10.07 26.11
N VAL A 23 38.76 10.26 24.96
CA VAL A 23 39.25 11.14 23.88
C VAL A 23 38.15 12.14 23.52
N GLN A 24 38.52 13.42 23.50
CA GLN A 24 37.74 14.55 23.00
C GLN A 24 38.69 15.47 22.20
N VAL A 25 38.15 16.56 21.63
CA VAL A 25 38.87 17.62 20.90
C VAL A 25 39.30 17.14 19.48
N ALA A 26 39.18 17.91 18.39
CA ALA A 26 38.90 19.34 18.25
C ALA A 26 37.76 19.65 17.26
N SER A 27 37.02 20.74 17.54
CA SER A 27 36.27 21.50 16.55
C SER A 27 37.17 22.47 15.78
N LYS A 28 36.92 22.74 14.49
CA LYS A 28 37.45 23.93 13.80
C LYS A 28 36.44 24.56 12.86
N VAL A 29 36.17 25.85 13.07
CA VAL A 29 35.35 26.71 12.21
C VAL A 29 36.22 27.26 11.07
N GLY A 30 35.65 27.34 9.86
CA GLY A 30 36.27 27.98 8.69
C GLY A 30 35.34 29.05 8.12
N THR A 31 35.87 30.25 7.84
CA THR A 31 35.05 31.47 7.66
C THR A 31 35.13 32.03 6.23
N LYS A 32 33.94 32.28 5.65
CA LYS A 32 33.61 33.21 4.53
C LYS A 32 34.66 33.42 3.42
N ARG A 33 34.22 33.20 2.16
CA ARG A 33 34.20 34.28 1.16
C ARG A 33 33.16 34.04 0.07
N ALA A 34 32.48 35.10 -0.33
CA ALA A 34 31.61 35.15 -1.51
C ALA A 34 32.10 36.29 -2.42
N LYS A 35 31.96 36.16 -3.75
CA LYS A 35 31.98 37.33 -4.65
C LYS A 35 31.43 37.06 -6.06
N VAL A 36 30.75 38.09 -6.57
CA VAL A 36 30.45 38.40 -7.99
C VAL A 36 29.57 37.42 -8.78
N VAL A 37 28.33 37.87 -9.00
CA VAL A 37 27.52 37.59 -10.19
C VAL A 37 27.82 38.68 -11.23
N PRO A 38 27.88 38.37 -12.54
CA PRO A 38 27.49 39.30 -13.60
C PRO A 38 26.21 38.82 -14.30
N ALA A 39 25.33 39.75 -14.64
CA ALA A 39 24.05 39.45 -15.30
C ALA A 39 24.09 39.78 -16.80
N SER A 40 23.26 39.08 -17.58
CA SER A 40 22.56 39.70 -18.72
C SER A 40 21.30 38.91 -19.09
N GLN A 41 20.32 39.59 -19.69
CA GLN A 41 19.09 39.00 -20.22
C GLN A 41 19.08 39.04 -21.77
N PRO A 42 17.94 39.09 -22.48
CA PRO A 42 17.35 37.88 -23.06
C PRO A 42 17.32 37.92 -24.60
N LYS A 43 17.02 36.79 -25.25
CA LYS A 43 16.62 36.75 -26.66
C LYS A 43 15.44 35.83 -26.90
N THR A 44 14.56 36.26 -27.80
CA THR A 44 13.29 35.63 -28.18
C THR A 44 13.35 35.11 -29.61
N THR A 45 12.67 33.99 -29.90
CA THR A 45 12.00 33.72 -31.20
C THR A 45 10.99 32.57 -31.06
N LYS A 46 10.13 32.37 -32.08
CA LYS A 46 8.96 31.46 -32.07
C LYS A 46 9.16 30.24 -32.99
N GLY A 47 8.47 29.13 -32.64
CA GLY A 47 7.91 28.17 -33.61
C GLY A 47 8.84 27.03 -34.09
N LEU A 48 8.34 25.98 -34.76
CA LEU A 48 6.94 25.58 -35.06
C LEU A 48 6.90 24.11 -35.59
N VAL A 49 5.90 23.30 -35.18
CA VAL A 49 5.51 21.92 -35.70
C VAL A 49 6.61 20.83 -35.72
N LYS A 50 6.39 19.51 -35.86
CA LYS A 50 5.29 18.50 -35.73
C LYS A 50 6.00 17.12 -35.50
N ASP A 51 5.43 15.99 -35.10
CA ASP A 51 4.06 15.52 -34.75
C ASP A 51 4.21 14.64 -33.46
N ALA A 52 3.37 13.68 -32.99
CA ALA A 52 2.16 12.98 -33.45
C ALA A 52 1.32 12.59 -32.17
N THR A 53 -0.01 12.50 -32.19
CA THR A 53 -0.88 11.37 -32.62
C THR A 53 -0.75 10.12 -31.72
N THR A 54 -1.51 9.99 -30.61
CA THR A 54 -2.93 9.54 -30.51
C THR A 54 -3.05 8.00 -30.52
N ALA A 55 -3.79 7.30 -29.63
CA ALA A 55 -4.55 7.74 -28.44
C ALA A 55 -4.78 6.59 -27.43
N ALA A 56 -5.20 6.98 -26.22
CA ALA A 56 -6.10 6.19 -25.37
C ALA A 56 -7.12 7.14 -24.72
N SER A 57 -8.23 7.42 -25.42
CA SER A 57 -9.30 8.29 -24.91
C SER A 57 -10.15 7.55 -23.89
N ALA A 58 -9.60 7.33 -22.69
CA ALA A 58 -10.31 6.68 -21.60
C ALA A 58 -11.46 7.58 -21.10
N THR A 59 -12.66 7.02 -20.99
CA THR A 59 -13.78 7.69 -20.30
C THR A 59 -13.37 7.94 -18.85
N GLU A 60 -13.35 9.21 -18.45
CA GLU A 60 -13.03 9.58 -17.07
C GLU A 60 -14.24 9.24 -16.19
N ILE A 61 -14.03 8.41 -15.16
CA ILE A 61 -15.06 8.21 -14.13
C ILE A 61 -15.11 9.50 -13.33
N LEU A 62 -16.25 10.20 -13.40
CA LEU A 62 -16.51 11.43 -12.67
C LEU A 62 -17.49 11.13 -11.54
N ASN A 63 -17.19 11.65 -10.37
CA ASN A 63 -18.11 11.72 -9.24
C ASN A 63 -19.22 12.76 -9.53
N GLU A 64 -20.31 12.73 -8.76
CA GLU A 64 -21.45 13.66 -8.92
C GLU A 64 -21.07 15.15 -8.72
N ASP A 65 -19.96 15.42 -8.02
CA ASP A 65 -19.39 16.76 -7.82
C ASP A 65 -18.44 17.22 -8.95
N GLY A 66 -18.25 16.38 -9.99
CA GLY A 66 -17.33 16.63 -11.11
C GLY A 66 -15.87 16.33 -10.82
N SER A 67 -15.52 15.82 -9.62
CA SER A 67 -14.16 15.33 -9.34
C SER A 67 -13.91 13.97 -10.01
N ARG A 68 -12.66 13.62 -10.26
CA ARG A 68 -12.27 12.34 -10.88
C ARG A 68 -12.24 11.23 -9.84
N THR A 69 -12.96 10.14 -10.08
CA THR A 69 -12.87 8.90 -9.31
C THR A 69 -11.64 8.11 -9.76
N SER A 70 -10.69 7.86 -8.85
CA SER A 70 -9.60 6.90 -9.11
C SER A 70 -10.06 5.49 -8.77
N VAL A 71 -9.45 4.48 -9.40
CA VAL A 71 -9.72 3.07 -9.12
C VAL A 71 -8.46 2.40 -8.57
N TRP A 72 -8.64 1.64 -7.49
CA TRP A 72 -7.58 0.95 -6.77
C TRP A 72 -7.88 -0.54 -6.69
N LEU A 73 -6.85 -1.38 -6.71
CA LEU A 73 -6.93 -2.77 -6.27
C LEU A 73 -6.23 -2.89 -4.92
N MET A 74 -6.94 -3.41 -3.92
CA MET A 74 -6.45 -3.57 -2.55
C MET A 74 -6.57 -5.04 -2.14
N LYS A 75 -5.45 -5.64 -1.74
CA LYS A 75 -5.36 -7.07 -1.42
C LYS A 75 -5.52 -7.33 0.07
N SER A 76 -6.40 -8.26 0.42
CA SER A 76 -6.53 -8.83 1.77
C SER A 76 -6.49 -10.35 1.69
N GLU A 77 -6.02 -11.00 2.75
CA GLU A 77 -6.07 -12.46 2.89
C GLU A 77 -7.36 -12.81 3.65
N PRO A 78 -8.26 -13.64 3.09
CA PRO A 78 -9.60 -13.83 3.65
C PRO A 78 -9.58 -14.50 5.04
N ASP A 79 -8.52 -15.24 5.36
CA ASP A 79 -8.33 -15.88 6.66
C ASP A 79 -7.89 -14.87 7.75
N THR A 80 -7.55 -13.63 7.36
CA THR A 80 -7.23 -12.51 8.27
C THR A 80 -8.34 -11.45 8.26
N PHE A 81 -8.81 -11.04 7.07
CA PHE A 81 -9.91 -10.10 6.91
C PHE A 81 -10.62 -10.32 5.56
N SER A 82 -11.75 -11.01 5.57
CA SER A 82 -12.52 -11.32 4.36
C SER A 82 -13.44 -10.16 3.93
N ILE A 83 -14.07 -10.31 2.76
CA ILE A 83 -15.10 -9.36 2.33
C ILE A 83 -16.33 -9.42 3.24
N ASP A 84 -16.64 -10.60 3.79
CA ASP A 84 -17.78 -10.79 4.68
C ASP A 84 -17.52 -10.15 6.05
N ASP A 85 -16.26 -9.96 6.44
CA ASP A 85 -15.92 -9.25 7.67
C ASP A 85 -16.00 -7.73 7.49
N LEU A 86 -15.65 -7.21 6.30
CA LEU A 86 -15.97 -5.81 5.94
C LEU A 86 -17.49 -5.56 5.90
N ILE A 87 -18.29 -6.51 5.42
CA ILE A 87 -19.76 -6.40 5.41
C ILE A 87 -20.31 -6.38 6.84
N LYS A 88 -19.82 -7.25 7.73
CA LYS A 88 -20.20 -7.33 9.17
C LYS A 88 -19.67 -6.16 10.00
N ALA A 89 -18.63 -5.45 9.54
CA ALA A 89 -18.07 -4.31 10.25
C ALA A 89 -19.10 -3.19 10.45
N LYS A 90 -18.89 -2.33 11.45
CA LYS A 90 -19.80 -1.21 11.73
C LYS A 90 -19.92 -0.32 10.49
N ASP A 91 -21.16 0.01 10.10
CA ASP A 91 -21.47 0.80 8.91
C ASP A 91 -20.83 0.23 7.62
N SER A 92 -20.62 -1.10 7.60
CA SER A 92 -19.84 -1.91 6.64
C SER A 92 -18.50 -1.26 6.23
N THR A 93 -17.83 -0.67 7.22
CA THR A 93 -16.62 0.15 7.06
C THR A 93 -15.50 -0.35 7.96
N SER A 94 -14.27 -0.39 7.46
CA SER A 94 -13.07 -0.73 8.24
C SER A 94 -11.86 0.10 7.81
N HIS A 95 -10.90 0.26 8.73
CA HIS A 95 -9.56 0.72 8.38
C HIS A 95 -8.80 -0.34 7.57
N TRP A 96 -7.85 0.11 6.75
CA TRP A 96 -6.96 -0.72 5.94
C TRP A 96 -5.51 -0.62 6.44
N ASP A 97 -5.26 -1.21 7.60
CA ASP A 97 -3.97 -1.21 8.29
C ASP A 97 -2.98 -2.22 7.68
N GLY A 98 -1.91 -2.55 8.40
CA GLY A 98 -0.98 -3.63 8.06
C GLY A 98 -0.12 -3.42 6.81
N VAL A 99 -0.35 -2.35 6.04
CA VAL A 99 0.45 -2.03 4.85
C VAL A 99 1.87 -1.62 5.27
N ARG A 100 2.81 -2.56 5.17
CA ARG A 100 4.26 -2.37 5.45
C ARG A 100 5.14 -2.31 4.20
N ASN A 101 4.54 -2.06 3.03
CA ASN A 101 5.24 -1.74 1.79
C ASN A 101 5.25 -0.22 1.57
N HIS A 102 6.43 0.40 1.45
CA HIS A 102 6.57 1.86 1.33
C HIS A 102 5.88 2.44 0.08
N GLU A 103 5.84 1.72 -1.03
CA GLU A 103 5.18 2.17 -2.27
C GLU A 103 3.65 2.11 -2.11
N ALA A 104 3.12 0.98 -1.64
CA ALA A 104 1.68 0.84 -1.34
C ALA A 104 1.20 1.92 -0.36
N LYS A 105 1.97 2.15 0.71
CA LYS A 105 1.71 3.23 1.67
C LYS A 105 1.79 4.62 1.04
N ASN A 106 2.72 4.87 0.12
CA ASN A 106 2.81 6.16 -0.58
C ASN A 106 1.62 6.39 -1.53
N LEU A 107 1.11 5.34 -2.20
CA LEU A 107 -0.09 5.41 -3.04
C LEU A 107 -1.32 5.77 -2.19
N MET A 108 -1.53 5.07 -1.06
CA MET A 108 -2.60 5.41 -0.11
C MET A 108 -2.45 6.83 0.42
N LYS A 109 -1.24 7.22 0.86
CA LYS A 109 -1.00 8.52 1.50
C LYS A 109 -1.16 9.72 0.57
N ASN A 110 -0.69 9.59 -0.68
CA ASN A 110 -0.50 10.74 -1.56
C ASN A 110 -1.53 10.82 -2.69
N SER A 111 -2.37 9.79 -2.89
CA SER A 111 -3.20 9.67 -4.10
C SER A 111 -4.62 9.16 -3.90
N MET A 112 -4.93 8.42 -2.83
CA MET A 112 -6.31 8.02 -2.55
C MET A 112 -7.17 9.19 -2.05
N LYS A 113 -8.39 9.29 -2.58
CA LYS A 113 -9.39 10.31 -2.26
C LYS A 113 -10.73 9.69 -1.87
N VAL A 114 -11.49 10.38 -1.02
CA VAL A 114 -12.85 9.95 -0.65
C VAL A 114 -13.71 9.87 -1.91
N GLY A 115 -14.44 8.77 -2.06
CA GLY A 115 -15.19 8.44 -3.28
C GLY A 115 -14.45 7.51 -4.26
N ASP A 116 -13.11 7.42 -4.20
CA ASP A 116 -12.35 6.49 -5.04
C ASP A 116 -12.83 5.04 -4.88
N GLN A 117 -12.86 4.31 -6.00
CA GLN A 117 -13.33 2.93 -6.04
C GLN A 117 -12.22 1.93 -5.68
N VAL A 118 -12.59 0.84 -5.02
CA VAL A 118 -11.70 -0.22 -4.57
C VAL A 118 -12.19 -1.58 -5.06
N LEU A 119 -11.38 -2.23 -5.89
CA LEU A 119 -11.49 -3.65 -6.22
C LEU A 119 -10.89 -4.46 -5.05
N PHE A 120 -11.76 -5.04 -4.22
CA PHE A 120 -11.35 -5.85 -3.08
C PHE A 120 -10.86 -7.21 -3.60
N TYR A 121 -9.58 -7.51 -3.41
CA TYR A 121 -8.92 -8.71 -3.94
C TYR A 121 -8.57 -9.69 -2.82
N HIS A 122 -8.98 -10.95 -2.95
CA HIS A 122 -8.56 -12.03 -2.05
C HIS A 122 -7.23 -12.63 -2.51
N SER A 123 -6.19 -12.43 -1.70
CA SER A 123 -4.87 -13.03 -1.84
C SER A 123 -4.69 -14.26 -0.94
N ASN A 124 -3.64 -15.05 -1.20
CA ASN A 124 -3.21 -16.19 -0.38
C ASN A 124 -4.32 -17.20 -0.02
N THR A 125 -5.23 -17.48 -0.97
CA THR A 125 -6.35 -18.41 -0.78
C THR A 125 -6.50 -19.36 -1.97
N LYS A 126 -7.37 -20.37 -1.84
CA LYS A 126 -7.57 -21.45 -2.83
C LYS A 126 -7.99 -20.93 -4.22
N VAL A 127 -8.79 -19.87 -4.26
CA VAL A 127 -9.22 -19.20 -5.51
C VAL A 127 -8.96 -17.69 -5.34
N PRO A 128 -7.73 -17.22 -5.59
CA PRO A 128 -7.41 -15.80 -5.43
C PRO A 128 -8.00 -15.02 -6.61
N GLY A 129 -8.53 -13.82 -6.34
CA GLY A 129 -9.29 -13.07 -7.35
C GLY A 129 -9.96 -11.82 -6.79
N ILE A 130 -10.65 -11.08 -7.67
CA ILE A 130 -11.45 -9.91 -7.26
C ILE A 130 -12.82 -10.39 -6.75
N VAL A 131 -13.04 -10.00 -5.50
CA VAL A 131 -14.17 -10.19 -4.58
C VAL A 131 -15.46 -9.42 -4.81
N ALA A 132 -15.24 -8.11 -4.84
CA ALA A 132 -16.23 -7.09 -4.55
C ALA A 132 -15.70 -5.71 -4.93
N LEU A 133 -16.63 -4.76 -4.98
CA LEU A 133 -16.37 -3.33 -4.96
C LEU A 133 -16.54 -2.78 -3.53
N ALA A 134 -15.63 -1.91 -3.16
CA ALA A 134 -15.67 -1.01 -2.02
C ALA A 134 -15.32 0.42 -2.48
N LYS A 135 -15.33 1.38 -1.58
CA LYS A 135 -14.92 2.77 -1.84
C LYS A 135 -14.12 3.33 -0.66
N ILE A 136 -13.25 4.30 -0.92
CA ILE A 136 -12.57 5.08 0.13
C ILE A 136 -13.60 6.02 0.78
N VAL A 137 -13.73 5.97 2.11
CA VAL A 137 -14.58 6.88 2.90
C VAL A 137 -13.80 7.80 3.82
N ARG A 138 -12.48 7.60 3.95
CA ARG A 138 -11.59 8.53 4.64
C ARG A 138 -10.21 8.55 3.99
N GLU A 139 -9.69 9.75 3.75
CA GLU A 139 -8.31 9.95 3.29
C GLU A 139 -7.29 9.46 4.32
N SER A 140 -6.03 9.37 3.89
CA SER A 140 -4.98 8.72 4.63
C SER A 140 -4.63 9.36 5.98
N TYR A 141 -4.50 8.53 7.00
CA TYR A 141 -4.13 8.91 8.36
C TYR A 141 -3.14 7.89 8.97
N PRO A 142 -2.44 8.22 10.07
CA PRO A 142 -1.43 7.33 10.66
C PRO A 142 -2.00 5.96 11.07
N ASP A 143 -1.30 4.89 10.71
CA ASP A 143 -1.70 3.53 11.07
C ASP A 143 -1.36 3.25 12.53
N HIS A 144 -2.40 3.15 13.37
CA HIS A 144 -2.24 2.90 14.80
C HIS A 144 -1.67 1.53 15.15
N THR A 145 -1.78 0.54 14.25
CA THR A 145 -1.26 -0.83 14.48
C THR A 145 0.26 -0.89 14.38
N ALA A 146 0.92 0.16 13.87
CA ALA A 146 2.35 0.31 13.92
C ALA A 146 2.88 0.64 15.34
N PHE A 147 2.04 1.18 16.23
CA PHE A 147 2.45 1.67 17.56
C PHE A 147 2.17 0.70 18.72
N ASP A 148 1.42 -0.38 18.51
CA ASP A 148 1.11 -1.37 19.55
C ASP A 148 2.08 -2.56 19.46
N PRO A 149 2.93 -2.81 20.47
CA PRO A 149 3.84 -3.97 20.51
C PRO A 149 3.16 -5.35 20.46
N LYS A 150 1.83 -5.42 20.60
CA LYS A 150 1.03 -6.66 20.44
C LYS A 150 0.54 -6.89 19.01
N SER A 151 0.63 -5.87 18.15
CA SER A 151 0.22 -5.95 16.75
C SER A 151 1.19 -6.81 15.94
N PRO A 152 0.70 -7.67 15.01
CA PRO A 152 1.56 -8.35 14.04
C PRO A 152 2.24 -7.36 13.07
N TYR A 153 1.80 -6.10 13.05
CA TYR A 153 2.29 -5.04 12.18
C TYR A 153 3.03 -3.91 12.92
N TYR A 154 3.47 -4.16 14.16
CA TYR A 154 4.29 -3.22 14.95
C TYR A 154 5.58 -2.80 14.22
N ASP A 155 5.94 -1.53 14.31
CA ASP A 155 7.25 -1.02 13.90
C ASP A 155 7.78 -0.08 14.99
N GLU A 156 8.71 -0.59 15.80
CA GLU A 156 9.42 0.14 16.88
C GLU A 156 9.95 1.52 16.44
N LYS A 157 10.24 1.69 15.14
CA LYS A 157 10.83 2.91 14.59
C LYS A 157 9.77 3.90 14.09
N SER A 158 8.50 3.51 14.06
CA SER A 158 7.35 4.36 13.71
C SER A 158 6.85 5.06 14.97
N LEU A 159 7.11 6.37 15.09
CA LEU A 159 6.71 7.17 16.25
C LEU A 159 5.34 7.81 16.00
N LYS A 160 4.62 8.22 17.05
CA LYS A 160 3.32 8.90 16.89
C LYS A 160 3.49 10.30 16.30
N GLU A 161 4.65 10.89 16.57
CA GLU A 161 5.10 12.22 16.16
C GLU A 161 5.71 12.22 14.75
N ASP A 162 6.31 11.10 14.33
CA ASP A 162 6.81 10.83 12.97
C ASP A 162 6.34 9.44 12.49
N PRO A 163 5.07 9.33 12.05
CA PRO A 163 4.48 8.05 11.65
C PRO A 163 5.03 7.59 10.29
N ARG A 164 5.53 6.36 10.23
CA ARG A 164 6.04 5.74 8.99
C ARG A 164 4.92 5.16 8.13
N TRP A 165 3.91 4.63 8.81
CA TRP A 165 2.82 3.84 8.25
C TRP A 165 1.50 4.58 8.36
N PHE A 166 0.67 4.39 7.34
CA PHE A 166 -0.56 5.11 7.11
C PHE A 166 -1.59 4.14 6.55
N MET A 167 -2.86 4.38 6.87
CA MET A 167 -4.02 3.63 6.41
C MET A 167 -5.13 4.57 5.94
N VAL A 168 -6.16 4.00 5.32
CA VAL A 168 -7.40 4.66 4.87
C VAL A 168 -8.58 3.90 5.45
N ASP A 169 -9.77 4.51 5.51
CA ASP A 169 -11.00 3.76 5.81
C ASP A 169 -11.74 3.45 4.51
N VAL A 170 -12.14 2.19 4.33
CA VAL A 170 -12.90 1.69 3.18
C VAL A 170 -14.30 1.24 3.62
N GLN A 171 -15.30 1.51 2.78
CA GLN A 171 -16.67 1.03 2.97
C GLN A 171 -17.06 0.07 1.84
N TYR A 172 -17.71 -1.04 2.18
CA TYR A 172 -18.30 -1.97 1.22
C TYR A 172 -19.29 -1.26 0.27
N ALA A 173 -19.30 -1.66 -1.01
CA ALA A 173 -20.30 -1.19 -1.99
C ALA A 173 -21.17 -2.34 -2.52
N ARG A 174 -20.55 -3.39 -3.10
CA ARG A 174 -21.25 -4.62 -3.53
C ARG A 174 -20.28 -5.79 -3.71
N LYS A 175 -20.70 -7.03 -3.51
CA LYS A 175 -19.99 -8.19 -4.08
C LYS A 175 -20.03 -8.16 -5.62
N LEU A 176 -19.08 -8.83 -6.27
CA LEU A 176 -19.19 -9.12 -7.69
C LEU A 176 -20.19 -10.27 -7.92
N LYS A 177 -20.82 -10.31 -9.11
CA LYS A 177 -21.71 -11.39 -9.56
C LYS A 177 -21.00 -12.75 -9.55
N ARG A 178 -19.72 -12.76 -9.90
CA ARG A 178 -18.80 -13.89 -9.81
C ARG A 178 -17.39 -13.42 -9.43
N ILE A 179 -16.57 -14.33 -8.90
CA ILE A 179 -15.17 -14.03 -8.60
C ILE A 179 -14.38 -13.93 -9.91
N LEU A 180 -13.71 -12.80 -10.14
CA LEU A 180 -12.76 -12.64 -11.25
C LEU A 180 -11.42 -13.24 -10.82
N SER A 181 -11.20 -14.51 -11.17
CA SER A 181 -10.08 -15.30 -10.63
C SER A 181 -8.74 -14.88 -11.24
N LEU A 182 -7.64 -15.00 -10.50
CA LEU A 182 -6.29 -14.70 -11.01
C LEU A 182 -5.94 -15.56 -12.25
N LYS A 183 -6.40 -16.82 -12.29
CA LYS A 183 -6.22 -17.75 -13.42
C LYS A 183 -6.88 -17.20 -14.70
N GLU A 184 -8.06 -16.61 -14.57
CA GLU A 184 -8.81 -15.99 -15.66
C GLU A 184 -8.16 -14.67 -16.07
N LEU A 185 -7.85 -13.77 -15.12
CA LEU A 185 -7.19 -12.49 -15.40
C LEU A 185 -5.83 -12.66 -16.10
N GLN A 186 -5.11 -13.75 -15.84
CA GLN A 186 -3.88 -14.11 -16.55
C GLN A 186 -4.08 -14.39 -18.05
N GLN A 187 -5.26 -14.82 -18.51
CA GLN A 187 -5.55 -15.07 -19.94
C GLN A 187 -5.59 -13.78 -20.78
N TYR A 188 -5.80 -12.64 -20.10
CA TYR A 188 -5.83 -11.29 -20.68
C TYR A 188 -4.53 -10.51 -20.38
N LYS A 189 -3.53 -11.17 -19.78
CA LYS A 189 -2.26 -10.53 -19.39
C LYS A 189 -1.56 -9.87 -20.56
N ASP A 190 -1.48 -10.50 -21.72
CA ASP A 190 -0.76 -9.95 -22.88
C ASP A 190 -1.72 -9.22 -23.85
N LYS A 191 -2.86 -8.76 -23.32
CA LYS A 191 -3.96 -8.11 -24.03
C LYS A 191 -4.51 -6.92 -23.21
N GLU A 192 -5.81 -6.91 -22.87
CA GLU A 192 -6.51 -5.81 -22.19
C GLU A 192 -5.95 -5.48 -20.79
N LEU A 193 -5.26 -6.42 -20.14
CA LEU A 193 -4.65 -6.25 -18.81
C LEU A 193 -3.12 -6.14 -18.84
N CYS A 194 -2.52 -5.82 -20.01
CA CYS A 194 -1.05 -5.76 -20.20
C CYS A 194 -0.31 -4.72 -19.35
N HIS A 195 -1.00 -3.72 -18.82
CA HIS A 195 -0.40 -2.72 -17.92
C HIS A 195 -0.73 -2.93 -16.43
N MET A 196 -1.55 -3.96 -16.15
CA MET A 196 -2.17 -4.17 -14.84
C MET A 196 -1.12 -4.57 -13.81
N LYS A 197 -1.05 -3.80 -12.71
CA LYS A 197 -0.06 -4.02 -11.65
C LYS A 197 -0.26 -5.36 -10.93
N LEU A 198 -1.44 -5.97 -11.03
CA LEU A 198 -1.73 -7.28 -10.45
C LEU A 198 -0.89 -8.38 -11.11
N LEU A 199 -0.90 -8.39 -12.45
CA LEU A 199 -0.29 -9.42 -13.30
C LEU A 199 1.21 -9.20 -13.53
N ASN A 200 1.68 -7.97 -13.29
CA ASN A 200 3.06 -7.55 -13.53
C ASN A 200 3.85 -7.25 -12.24
N ARG A 201 3.20 -6.97 -11.11
CA ARG A 201 3.84 -6.61 -9.83
C ARG A 201 3.13 -7.25 -8.62
N GLY A 202 3.05 -8.57 -8.63
CA GLY A 202 2.27 -9.37 -7.66
C GLY A 202 2.50 -9.04 -6.17
N ARG A 203 3.73 -8.65 -5.77
CA ARG A 203 4.09 -8.29 -4.38
C ARG A 203 3.61 -6.92 -3.89
N LEU A 204 3.00 -6.09 -4.76
CA LEU A 204 2.42 -4.81 -4.36
C LEU A 204 0.96 -5.04 -3.90
N SER A 205 0.62 -4.64 -2.67
CA SER A 205 -0.68 -4.91 -2.03
C SER A 205 -1.77 -3.87 -2.31
N VAL A 206 -1.39 -2.62 -2.56
CA VAL A 206 -2.28 -1.53 -3.00
C VAL A 206 -1.78 -1.02 -4.34
N GLN A 207 -2.65 -0.98 -5.34
CA GLN A 207 -2.27 -0.77 -6.73
C GLN A 207 -3.25 0.17 -7.43
N PRO A 208 -2.78 1.13 -8.26
CA PRO A 208 -3.69 1.85 -9.16
C PRO A 208 -4.19 0.93 -10.28
N VAL A 209 -5.44 1.14 -10.68
CA VAL A 209 -6.09 0.49 -11.83
C VAL A 209 -6.61 1.60 -12.74
N SER A 210 -6.35 1.48 -14.04
CA SER A 210 -6.82 2.45 -15.03
C SER A 210 -8.30 2.23 -15.38
N ASN A 211 -8.97 3.27 -15.87
CA ASN A 211 -10.39 3.19 -16.25
C ASN A 211 -10.65 2.16 -17.36
N ALA A 212 -9.65 1.90 -18.23
CA ALA A 212 -9.72 0.86 -19.26
C ALA A 212 -9.70 -0.55 -18.64
N GLU A 213 -8.78 -0.80 -17.71
CA GLU A 213 -8.71 -2.07 -16.96
C GLU A 213 -9.97 -2.25 -16.10
N MET A 214 -10.43 -1.20 -15.41
CA MET A 214 -11.68 -1.24 -14.62
C MET A 214 -12.89 -1.55 -15.50
N LYS A 215 -13.07 -0.87 -16.63
CA LYS A 215 -14.17 -1.16 -17.56
C LYS A 215 -14.10 -2.61 -18.03
N PHE A 216 -12.93 -3.08 -18.45
CA PHE A 216 -12.76 -4.47 -18.88
C PHE A 216 -13.09 -5.48 -17.79
N LEU A 217 -12.73 -5.21 -16.53
CA LEU A 217 -13.09 -6.07 -15.39
C LEU A 217 -14.60 -6.12 -15.15
N MET A 218 -15.31 -4.99 -15.29
CA MET A 218 -16.77 -4.96 -15.21
C MET A 218 -17.43 -5.65 -16.43
N ASP A 219 -16.91 -5.44 -17.64
CA ASP A 219 -17.36 -6.15 -18.86
C ASP A 219 -17.12 -7.67 -18.75
N LEU A 220 -16.10 -8.10 -17.99
CA LEU A 220 -15.78 -9.50 -17.74
C LEU A 220 -16.68 -10.12 -16.66
N GLU A 221 -17.04 -9.36 -15.62
CA GLU A 221 -17.98 -9.79 -14.56
C GLU A 221 -19.34 -10.24 -15.13
N GLU A 222 -19.82 -9.56 -16.18
CA GLU A 222 -21.10 -9.84 -16.84
C GLU A 222 -21.07 -11.07 -17.76
N LYS A 223 -19.89 -11.62 -18.08
CA LYS A 223 -19.79 -12.83 -18.91
C LYS A 223 -20.02 -14.08 -18.06
N GLU A 224 -20.83 -15.00 -18.58
CA GLU A 224 -20.91 -16.35 -18.06
C GLU A 224 -19.55 -17.07 -18.20
N ILE A 225 -19.30 -18.04 -17.33
CA ILE A 225 -18.11 -18.88 -17.43
C ILE A 225 -18.44 -20.00 -18.43
N GLU A 226 -17.84 -19.94 -19.62
CA GLU A 226 -17.81 -21.08 -20.52
C GLU A 226 -16.95 -22.17 -19.88
N ASP A 227 -17.57 -23.14 -19.21
CA ASP A 227 -16.90 -24.30 -18.60
C ASP A 227 -16.35 -25.22 -19.69
N SER A 228 -15.13 -24.89 -20.16
CA SER A 228 -14.31 -25.74 -21.01
C SER A 228 -13.98 -27.05 -20.27
N SER A 229 -14.80 -28.06 -20.54
CA SER A 229 -14.77 -29.40 -19.90
C SER A 229 -13.60 -30.27 -20.38
#